data_AF-A0A9D0LIU4-F1
#
_entry.id   AF-A0A9D0LIU4-F1
#
_cell.length_a   1.000
_cell.length_b   1.000
_cell.length_c   1.000
_cell.angle_alpha   90.00
_cell.angle_beta   90.00
_cell.angle_gamma   90.00
#
_symmetry.space_group_name_H-M   'P 1'
#
loop_
_entity.id
_entity.type
_entity.pdbx_description
1 polymer ?
#
loop_
_entity_poly.entity_id
_entity_poly.type
_entity_poly.pdbx_seq_one_letter_code
_entity_poly.pdbx_strand_id
1 'polypeptide(L)' 'LLGENMAIKTADNYRFLRRKGITIRKTIDVIIATFCIENDFTLLHSDKDFEPFSDLLNLSTLVST' A
#
# COMPACT_ATOMS: atom_id res chain seq x y z
N LEU A 1 -10.83 -13.11 1.87
CA LEU A 1 -9.72 -12.45 2.60
C LEU A 1 -10.05 -11.00 2.96
N LEU A 2 -10.61 -10.15 2.06
CA LEU A 2 -10.90 -8.73 2.39
C LEU A 2 -12.23 -8.15 1.81
N GLY A 3 -13.02 -8.96 1.12
CA GLY A 3 -14.26 -8.49 0.45
C GLY A 3 -13.98 -7.75 -0.87
N GLU A 4 -15.03 -7.56 -1.66
CA GLU A 4 -14.96 -7.00 -3.02
C GLU A 4 -14.43 -5.56 -3.04
N ASN A 5 -14.99 -4.69 -2.18
CA ASN A 5 -14.60 -3.28 -2.12
C ASN A 5 -13.10 -3.08 -1.85
N MET A 6 -12.51 -3.89 -0.94
CA MET A 6 -11.09 -3.80 -0.64
C MET A 6 -10.22 -4.30 -1.81
N ALA A 7 -10.69 -5.32 -2.54
CA ALA A 7 -10.00 -5.81 -3.73
C ALA A 7 -9.97 -4.75 -4.83
N ILE A 8 -11.08 -4.02 -5.03
CA ILE A 8 -11.16 -2.90 -5.99
C ILE A 8 -10.18 -1.78 -5.59
N LYS A 9 -10.22 -1.35 -4.33
CA LYS A 9 -9.31 -0.31 -3.81
C LYS A 9 -7.83 -0.68 -3.95
N THR A 10 -7.50 -1.93 -3.64
CA THR A 10 -6.14 -2.46 -3.83
C THR A 10 -5.71 -2.37 -5.29
N ALA A 11 -6.59 -2.77 -6.22
CA ALA A 11 -6.31 -2.67 -7.64
C ALA A 11 -6.17 -1.22 -8.12
N ASP A 12 -6.96 -0.29 -7.57
CA ASP A 12 -6.87 1.14 -7.87
C ASP A 12 -5.55 1.76 -7.39
N ASN A 13 -5.12 1.46 -6.17
CA ASN A 13 -3.83 1.90 -5.64
C ASN A 13 -2.67 1.35 -6.47
N TYR A 14 -2.70 0.07 -6.84
CA TYR A 14 -1.70 -0.52 -7.74
C TYR A 14 -1.66 0.19 -9.09
N ARG A 15 -2.83 0.40 -9.73
CA ARG A 15 -2.92 1.08 -11.02
C ARG A 15 -2.43 2.53 -10.92
N PHE A 16 -2.72 3.22 -9.82
CA PHE A 16 -2.28 4.57 -9.57
C PHE A 16 -0.75 4.67 -9.52
N LEU A 17 -0.09 3.83 -8.71
CA LEU A 17 1.37 3.78 -8.63
C LEU A 17 1.99 3.41 -9.99
N ARG A 18 1.40 2.45 -10.70
CA ARG A 18 1.88 2.04 -12.03
C ARG A 18 1.80 3.17 -13.06
N ARG A 19 0.74 3.99 -13.04
CA ARG A 19 0.63 5.19 -13.90
C ARG A 19 1.69 6.25 -13.59
N LYS A 20 2.24 6.26 -12.37
CA LYS A 20 3.36 7.11 -11.96
C LYS A 20 4.74 6.50 -12.25
N GLY A 21 4.79 5.34 -12.92
CA GLY A 21 6.04 4.64 -13.25
C GLY A 21 6.55 3.73 -12.13
N ILE A 22 5.79 3.56 -11.04
CA ILE A 22 6.18 2.75 -9.88
C ILE A 22 5.47 1.39 -9.96
N THR A 23 6.23 0.31 -10.09
CA THR A 23 5.66 -1.04 -10.13
C THR A 23 5.98 -1.78 -8.83
N ILE A 24 4.96 -1.99 -8.00
CA ILE A 24 5.06 -2.83 -6.81
C ILE A 24 5.05 -4.29 -7.24
N ARG A 25 6.07 -5.06 -6.83
CA ARG A 25 6.29 -6.42 -7.31
C ARG A 25 5.44 -7.45 -6.59
N LYS A 26 5.10 -7.22 -5.32
CA LYS A 26 4.32 -8.16 -4.52
C LYS A 26 2.90 -7.62 -4.33
N THR A 27 1.92 -8.35 -4.83
CA THR A 27 0.49 -8.00 -4.64
C THR A 27 0.13 -7.87 -3.17
N ILE A 28 0.77 -8.66 -2.29
CA ILE A 28 0.52 -8.63 -0.85
C ILE A 28 0.91 -7.29 -0.22
N ASP A 29 1.96 -6.61 -0.72
CA ASP A 29 2.38 -5.30 -0.20
C ASP A 29 1.30 -4.25 -0.51
N VAL A 30 0.72 -4.29 -1.71
CA VAL A 30 -0.41 -3.42 -2.08
C VAL A 30 -1.62 -3.69 -1.19
N ILE A 31 -1.91 -4.96 -0.90
CA ILE A 31 -3.02 -5.36 -0.03
C ILE A 31 -2.82 -4.82 1.38
N ILE A 32 -1.64 -5.04 1.97
CA ILE A 32 -1.30 -4.59 3.33
C ILE A 32 -1.38 -3.06 3.41
N ALA A 33 -0.73 -2.37 2.48
CA ALA A 33 -0.74 -0.89 2.44
C ALA A 33 -2.16 -0.34 2.32
N THR A 34 -2.96 -0.90 1.40
CA THR A 34 -4.35 -0.47 1.20
C THR A 34 -5.19 -0.71 2.46
N PHE A 35 -5.02 -1.87 3.11
CA PHE A 35 -5.73 -2.15 4.36
C PHE A 35 -5.35 -1.15 5.46
N CYS A 36 -4.07 -0.82 5.61
CA CYS A 36 -3.61 0.17 6.59
C CYS A 36 -4.15 1.57 6.31
N ILE A 37 -4.12 2.03 5.05
CA ILE A 37 -4.68 3.33 4.64
C ILE A 37 -6.18 3.40 4.96
N GLU A 38 -6.93 2.37 4.59
CA GLU A 38 -8.39 2.37 4.75
C GLU A 38 -8.89 2.25 6.19
N ASN A 39 -8.01 1.84 7.12
CA ASN A 39 -8.32 1.72 8.53
C ASN A 39 -7.51 2.70 9.41
N ASP A 40 -6.81 3.66 8.81
CA ASP A 40 -5.95 4.63 9.49
C ASP A 40 -4.92 3.98 10.43
N PHE A 41 -4.34 2.86 10.02
CA PHE A 41 -3.31 2.15 10.77
C PHE A 41 -1.90 2.51 10.32
N THR A 42 -1.00 2.69 11.29
CA THR A 42 0.43 2.80 11.03
C THR A 42 1.02 1.43 10.75
N LEU A 43 1.70 1.29 9.61
CA LEU A 43 2.39 0.06 9.23
C LEU A 43 3.82 0.05 9.81
N LEU A 44 4.11 -0.92 10.68
CA LEU A 44 5.49 -1.22 11.09
C LEU A 44 6.16 -2.11 10.04
N HIS A 45 7.26 -1.66 9.43
CA HIS A 45 7.97 -2.42 8.41
C HIS A 45 9.48 -2.14 8.37
N SER A 46 10.20 -2.96 7.61
CA SER A 46 11.59 -2.73 7.21
C SER A 46 11.80 -2.86 5.70
N ASP A 47 10.70 -2.97 4.93
CA ASP A 47 10.71 -3.13 3.47
C ASP A 47 10.49 -1.78 2.77
N LYS A 48 11.43 -1.37 1.91
CA LYS A 48 11.38 -0.11 1.16
C LYS A 48 10.29 -0.10 0.08
N ASP A 49 9.73 -1.26 -0.26
CA ASP A 49 8.61 -1.37 -1.20
C ASP A 49 7.35 -0.62 -0.70
N PHE A 50 7.28 -0.23 0.59
CA PHE A 50 6.20 0.58 1.17
C PHE A 50 6.37 2.10 1.02
N GLU A 51 7.57 2.61 0.72
CA GLU A 51 7.82 4.06 0.60
C GLU A 51 6.88 4.75 -0.41
N PRO A 52 6.60 4.19 -1.61
CA PRO A 52 5.68 4.81 -2.56
C PRO A 52 4.26 4.99 -2.02
N PHE A 53 3.82 4.13 -1.10
CA PHE A 53 2.51 4.25 -0.48
C PHE A 53 2.49 5.36 0.58
N SER A 54 3.58 5.53 1.32
CA SER A 54 3.74 6.66 2.24
C SER A 54 3.74 7.98 1.46
N ASP A 55 4.61 8.08 0.47
CA ASP A 55 4.86 9.31 -0.29
C ASP A 55 3.67 9.77 -1.13
N LEU A 56 2.90 8.84 -1.69
CA LEU A 56 1.86 9.16 -2.69
C LEU A 56 0.44 8.80 -2.28
N LEU A 57 0.26 7.96 -1.26
CA LEU A 57 -1.05 7.43 -0.84
C LEU A 57 -1.31 7.65 0.67
N ASN A 58 -0.47 8.44 1.35
CA ASN A 58 -0.61 8.81 2.76
C ASN A 58 -0.61 7.60 3.72
N LEU A 59 0.08 6.51 3.37
CA LEU A 59 0.29 5.41 4.32
C LEU A 59 1.16 5.90 5.49
N SER A 60 0.63 5.87 6.70
CA SER A 60 1.44 6.07 7.90
C SER A 60 2.39 4.88 8.09
N THR A 61 3.69 5.14 8.23
CA THR A 61 4.70 4.09 8.41
C THR A 61 5.57 4.34 9.64
N LEU A 62 6.05 3.24 10.23
CA LEU A 62 7.11 3.22 11.22
C LEU A 62 8.18 2.24 10.75
N VAL A 63 9.42 2.70 10.62
CA VAL A 63 10.53 1.86 10.14
C VAL A 63 11.25 1.26 11.35
N SER A 64 11.33 -0.07 11.40
CA SER A 64 12.16 -0.76 12.39
C SER A 64 13.63 -0.66 11.99
N THR A 65 14.39 0.21 12.67
CA THR A 65 15.87 0.29 12.60
C THR A 65 16.56 -0.98 13.05
#